data_AF-A0A317ZUA3-F1
#
_entry.id   AF-A0A317ZUA3-F1
#
_cell.length_a   1.000
_cell.length_b   1.000
_cell.length_c   1.000
_cell.angle_alpha   90.00
_cell.angle_beta   90.00
_cell.angle_gamma   90.00
#
_symmetry.space_group_name_H-M   'P 1'
#
loop_
_entity.id
_entity.type
_entity.pdbx_description
1 polymer ?
#
loop_
_entity_poly.entity_id
_entity_poly.type
_entity_poly.pdbx_seq_one_letter_code
_entity_poly.pdbx_strand_id
1 'polypeptide(L)'
;MSDGTVSTPWQLRTAPGTSEYTMYREGDELVCQVGSTTLKYRASAIEDLHAWLVEQGDWVPLGASDEQKPAPDGSVEAWGRSEGNPVGGWYGLRKGYRGRFGMYLPPLLEHLGLAELTHEKRNNSVRAL
;
A
#
# COMPACT_ATOMS: atom_id res chain seq x y z
N MET A 1 -3.62 -0.86 20.78
CA MET A 1 -2.52 -0.95 19.81
C MET A 1 -2.79 0.08 18.76
N SER A 2 -2.15 1.21 18.90
CA SER A 2 -2.22 2.34 17.98
C SER A 2 -0.98 3.17 18.37
N ASP A 3 -0.28 3.79 17.43
CA ASP A 3 -0.81 4.98 16.78
C ASP A 3 0.00 5.29 15.53
N GLY A 4 -0.54 5.10 14.33
CA GLY A 4 0.05 5.65 13.10
C GLY A 4 -0.12 7.15 13.03
N THR A 5 0.61 7.87 13.88
CA THR A 5 0.62 9.34 13.97
C THR A 5 2.02 9.86 13.71
N VAL A 6 2.13 11.16 13.47
CA VAL A 6 3.42 11.83 13.22
C VAL A 6 4.43 11.55 14.35
N SER A 7 3.99 11.52 15.60
CA SER A 7 4.87 11.30 16.77
C SER A 7 5.26 9.84 16.99
N THR A 8 4.46 8.89 16.51
CA THR A 8 4.59 7.47 16.81
C THR A 8 4.39 6.58 15.58
N PRO A 9 5.02 6.89 14.43
CA PRO A 9 4.68 6.24 13.17
C PRO A 9 4.82 4.72 13.21
N TRP A 10 4.00 4.02 12.42
CA TRP A 10 4.14 2.58 12.24
C TRP A 10 5.52 2.26 11.67
N GLN A 11 6.19 1.28 12.26
CA GLN A 11 7.46 0.72 11.79
C GLN A 11 7.15 -0.52 10.97
N LEU A 12 7.45 -0.49 9.68
CA LEU A 12 7.01 -1.48 8.71
C LEU A 12 8.19 -2.02 7.90
N ARG A 13 7.99 -3.20 7.31
CA ARG A 13 8.91 -3.80 6.35
C ARG A 13 8.17 -4.09 5.06
N THR A 14 8.86 -4.00 3.92
CA THR A 14 8.31 -4.46 2.65
C THR A 14 8.06 -5.98 2.71
N ALA A 15 7.18 -6.50 1.87
CA ALA A 15 6.78 -7.92 1.92
C ALA A 15 7.98 -8.91 1.93
N PRO A 16 9.07 -8.73 1.15
CA PRO A 16 10.25 -9.61 1.26
C PRO A 16 11.05 -9.48 2.58
N GLY A 17 10.72 -8.52 3.45
CA GLY A 17 11.42 -8.25 4.71
C GLY A 17 12.75 -7.49 4.55
N THR A 18 13.11 -7.06 3.34
CA THR A 18 14.45 -6.53 3.03
C THR A 18 14.61 -5.02 3.25
N SER A 19 13.51 -4.28 3.38
CA SER A 19 13.55 -2.82 3.48
C SER A 19 12.58 -2.33 4.55
N GLU A 20 13.10 -1.53 5.47
CA GLU A 20 12.33 -0.87 6.52
C GLU A 20 11.86 0.50 6.06
N TYR A 21 10.69 0.90 6.55
CA TYR A 21 10.10 2.20 6.31
C TYR A 21 9.12 2.54 7.43
N THR A 22 8.76 3.82 7.52
CA THR A 22 7.71 4.25 8.43
C THR A 22 6.49 4.75 7.68
N MET A 23 5.32 4.59 8.30
CA MET A 23 4.10 5.21 7.80
C MET A 23 3.30 5.82 8.95
N TYR A 24 2.67 6.96 8.70
CA TYR A 24 1.73 7.57 9.62
C TYR A 24 0.60 8.28 8.88
N ARG A 25 -0.52 8.47 9.57
CA ARG A 25 -1.64 9.28 9.09
C ARG A 25 -1.46 10.73 9.51
N GLU A 26 -1.69 11.64 8.57
CA GLU A 26 -1.73 13.09 8.76
C GLU A 26 -2.98 13.63 8.06
N GLY A 27 -4.06 13.82 8.83
CA GLY A 27 -5.37 14.17 8.28
C GLY A 27 -5.90 13.09 7.31
N ASP A 28 -6.10 13.49 6.06
CA ASP A 28 -6.60 12.62 4.98
C ASP A 28 -5.47 11.98 4.16
N GLU A 29 -4.22 12.09 4.60
CA GLU A 29 -3.05 11.51 3.95
C GLU A 29 -2.38 10.44 4.81
N LEU A 30 -1.77 9.47 4.14
CA LEU A 30 -0.77 8.57 4.68
C LEU A 30 0.59 9.00 4.17
N VAL A 31 1.49 9.32 5.10
CA VAL A 31 2.86 9.70 4.80
C VAL A 31 3.74 8.48 4.99
N CYS A 32 4.36 8.02 3.91
CA CYS A 32 5.27 6.90 3.87
C CYS A 32 6.71 7.42 3.71
N GLN A 33 7.58 7.14 4.67
CA GLN A 33 8.98 7.59 4.67
C GLN A 33 9.93 6.41 4.50
N VAL A 34 10.73 6.45 3.44
CA VAL A 34 11.71 5.43 3.05
C VAL A 34 13.08 6.08 2.84
N GLY A 35 13.97 5.95 3.82
CA GLY A 35 15.25 6.69 3.81
C GLY A 35 14.99 8.21 3.74
N SER A 36 15.48 8.88 2.70
CA SER A 36 15.22 10.31 2.44
C SER A 36 13.97 10.58 1.59
N THR A 37 13.30 9.53 1.10
CA THR A 37 12.18 9.65 0.17
C THR A 37 10.85 9.59 0.91
N THR A 38 10.00 10.58 0.68
CA THR A 38 8.62 10.61 1.18
C THR A 38 7.63 10.31 0.05
N LEU A 39 6.79 9.30 0.22
CA LEU A 39 5.60 9.05 -0.59
C LEU A 39 4.37 9.48 0.20
N LYS A 40 3.29 9.81 -0.51
CA LYS A 40 2.02 10.20 0.08
C LYS A 40 0.88 9.48 -0.60
N TYR A 41 -0.01 8.90 0.19
CA TYR A 41 -1.23 8.23 -0.27
C TYR A 41 -2.45 8.87 0.38
N ARG A 42 -3.64 8.73 -0.19
CA ARG A 42 -4.87 9.08 0.54
C ARG A 42 -5.09 8.10 1.68
N ALA A 43 -5.53 8.58 2.83
CA ALA A 43 -5.76 7.75 4.01
C ALA A 43 -6.92 6.77 3.86
N SER A 44 -7.92 7.09 3.01
CA SER A 44 -9.01 6.16 2.68
C SER A 44 -8.51 4.85 2.06
N ALA A 45 -7.30 4.84 1.50
CA ALA A 45 -6.71 3.67 0.87
C ALA A 45 -6.67 2.43 1.76
N ILE A 46 -6.57 2.59 3.09
CA ILE A 46 -6.60 1.45 4.03
C ILE A 46 -7.93 0.72 3.93
N GLU A 47 -9.03 1.46 4.09
CA GLU A 47 -10.39 0.91 4.09
C GLU A 47 -10.79 0.46 2.67
N ASP A 48 -10.49 1.28 1.67
CA ASP A 48 -10.82 1.01 0.27
C ASP A 48 -10.09 -0.24 -0.25
N LEU A 49 -8.78 -0.39 0.05
CA LEU A 49 -8.02 -1.56 -0.38
C LEU A 49 -8.52 -2.81 0.33
N HIS A 50 -8.78 -2.72 1.64
CA HIS A 50 -9.30 -3.85 2.39
C HIS A 50 -10.65 -4.32 1.84
N ALA A 51 -11.60 -3.41 1.62
CA ALA A 51 -12.90 -3.73 1.05
C ALA A 51 -12.78 -4.40 -0.33
N TRP A 52 -11.91 -3.85 -1.19
CA TRP A 52 -11.67 -4.45 -2.50
C TRP A 52 -11.05 -5.85 -2.42
N LEU A 53 -10.10 -6.08 -1.50
CA LEU A 53 -9.51 -7.41 -1.28
C LEU A 53 -10.53 -8.43 -0.76
N VAL A 54 -11.47 -8.01 0.10
CA VAL A 54 -12.59 -8.86 0.54
C VAL A 54 -13.46 -9.27 -0.66
N GLU A 55 -13.74 -8.34 -1.57
CA GLU A 55 -14.49 -8.63 -2.81
C GLU A 55 -13.73 -9.58 -3.75
N GLN A 56 -12.39 -9.49 -3.81
CA GLN A 56 -11.60 -10.45 -4.59
C GLN A 56 -11.68 -11.87 -4.02
N GLY A 57 -11.73 -12.01 -2.69
CA GLY A 57 -11.90 -13.29 -2.00
C GLY A 57 -10.73 -14.28 -2.15
N ASP A 58 -9.64 -13.87 -2.80
CA ASP A 58 -8.46 -14.71 -3.06
C ASP A 58 -7.17 -13.85 -3.01
N TRP A 59 -6.03 -14.51 -3.17
CA TRP A 59 -4.71 -13.88 -3.22
C TRP A 59 -4.54 -12.98 -4.44
N VAL A 60 -4.20 -11.72 -4.18
CA VAL A 60 -3.95 -10.70 -5.19
C VAL A 60 -2.45 -10.40 -5.25
N PRO A 61 -1.81 -10.43 -6.43
CA PRO A 61 -0.42 -10.02 -6.59
C PRO A 61 -0.23 -8.57 -6.14
N LEU A 62 0.87 -8.27 -5.43
CA LEU A 62 1.10 -6.90 -4.97
C LEU A 62 1.24 -5.93 -6.16
N GLY A 63 2.13 -6.23 -7.10
CA GLY A 63 2.61 -5.23 -8.05
C GLY A 63 3.38 -4.12 -7.31
N ALA A 64 4.54 -3.72 -7.81
CA ALA A 64 5.38 -2.73 -7.11
C ALA A 64 6.00 -1.75 -8.10
N SER A 65 5.24 -1.44 -9.16
CA SER A 65 5.67 -0.57 -10.25
C SER A 65 5.72 0.88 -9.78
N ASP A 66 6.77 1.60 -10.17
CA ASP A 66 6.79 3.04 -10.05
C ASP A 66 5.72 3.71 -10.95
N GLU A 67 5.56 5.03 -10.84
CA GLU A 67 4.56 5.81 -11.58
C GLU A 67 4.76 5.73 -13.10
N GLN A 68 6.01 5.55 -13.57
CA GLN A 68 6.33 5.56 -15.00
C GLN A 68 6.24 4.18 -15.65
N LYS A 69 6.18 3.12 -14.85
CA LYS A 69 6.10 1.74 -15.33
C LYS A 69 4.66 1.23 -15.32
N PRO A 70 4.30 0.36 -16.28
CA PRO A 70 3.03 -0.35 -16.24
C PRO A 70 2.93 -1.18 -14.96
N ALA A 71 1.74 -1.21 -14.37
CA ALA A 71 1.43 -2.13 -13.28
C ALA A 71 0.92 -3.46 -13.86
N PRO A 72 1.25 -4.60 -13.26
CA PRO A 72 0.67 -5.88 -13.67
C PRO A 72 -0.85 -5.86 -13.51
N ASP A 73 -1.58 -6.26 -14.54
CA ASP A 73 -3.04 -6.33 -14.47
C ASP A 73 -3.51 -7.27 -13.35
N GLY A 74 -4.59 -6.89 -12.68
CA GLY A 74 -5.12 -7.63 -11.52
C GLY A 74 -4.28 -7.50 -10.25
N SER A 75 -3.24 -6.67 -10.22
CA SER A 75 -2.45 -6.43 -9.00
C SER A 75 -2.99 -5.27 -8.14
N VAL A 76 -2.59 -5.24 -6.88
CA VAL A 76 -2.88 -4.12 -5.96
C VAL A 76 -2.36 -2.80 -6.54
N GLU A 77 -1.19 -2.79 -7.17
CA GLU A 77 -0.63 -1.61 -7.82
C GLU A 77 -1.49 -1.11 -8.99
N ALA A 78 -2.05 -2.03 -9.79
CA ALA A 78 -2.93 -1.67 -10.89
C ALA A 78 -4.26 -1.11 -10.37
N TRP A 79 -4.84 -1.72 -9.33
CA TRP A 79 -6.03 -1.21 -8.67
C TRP A 79 -5.80 0.18 -8.07
N GLY A 80 -4.66 0.40 -7.38
CA GLY A 80 -4.33 1.65 -6.69
C GLY A 80 -4.14 2.87 -7.61
N ARG A 81 -4.09 2.66 -8.93
CA ARG A 81 -3.99 3.70 -9.96
C ARG A 81 -5.14 3.67 -10.98
N SER A 82 -6.15 2.82 -10.76
CA SER A 82 -7.26 2.60 -11.68
C SER A 82 -8.30 3.73 -11.61
N GLU A 83 -8.88 4.11 -12.74
CA GLU A 83 -10.04 5.01 -12.78
C GLU A 83 -11.32 4.37 -12.21
N GLY A 84 -11.35 3.04 -12.09
CA GLY A 84 -12.48 2.29 -11.53
C GLY A 84 -12.44 2.09 -10.02
N ASN A 85 -11.40 2.58 -9.33
CA ASN A 85 -11.35 2.52 -7.87
C ASN A 85 -12.18 3.65 -7.23
N PRO A 86 -12.47 3.61 -5.92
CA PRO A 86 -13.30 4.61 -5.25
C PRO A 86 -12.87 6.08 -5.42
N VAL A 87 -11.58 6.32 -5.69
CA VAL A 87 -11.00 7.65 -5.83
C VAL A 87 -10.87 8.13 -7.28
N GLY A 88 -11.24 7.28 -8.25
CA GLY A 88 -11.23 7.60 -9.67
C GLY A 88 -9.82 7.80 -10.24
N GLY A 89 -8.80 7.12 -9.70
CA GLY A 89 -7.44 7.22 -10.20
C GLY A 89 -6.38 6.89 -9.15
N TRP A 90 -5.36 7.73 -9.02
CA TRP A 90 -4.22 7.46 -8.14
C TRP A 90 -4.56 7.72 -6.66
N TYR A 91 -4.32 6.71 -5.81
CA TYR A 91 -4.18 6.94 -4.38
C TYR A 91 -2.90 7.71 -4.05
N GLY A 92 -1.84 7.54 -4.85
CA GLY A 92 -0.60 8.29 -4.72
C GLY A 92 -0.77 9.77 -5.05
N LEU A 93 -0.36 10.63 -4.11
CA LEU A 93 -0.59 12.08 -4.18
C LEU A 93 0.62 12.85 -4.74
N ARG A 94 1.83 12.36 -4.50
CA ARG A 94 3.07 13.05 -4.88
C ARG A 94 3.48 12.71 -6.31
N LYS A 95 3.48 13.70 -7.21
CA LYS A 95 3.99 13.55 -8.59
C LYS A 95 5.44 13.04 -8.60
N GLY A 96 5.72 12.05 -9.44
CA GLY A 96 6.99 11.31 -9.48
C GLY A 96 7.07 10.14 -8.50
N TYR A 97 6.12 10.05 -7.57
CA TYR A 97 6.05 9.05 -6.50
C TYR A 97 4.62 8.55 -6.26
N ARG A 98 3.76 8.56 -7.29
CA ARG A 98 2.38 8.08 -7.14
C ARG A 98 2.25 6.56 -7.09
N GLY A 99 3.20 5.86 -7.72
CA GLY A 99 3.26 4.40 -7.72
C GLY A 99 3.83 3.80 -6.44
N ARG A 100 4.29 2.55 -6.54
CA ARG A 100 4.75 1.73 -5.39
C ARG A 100 3.69 1.56 -4.31
N PHE A 101 2.43 1.76 -4.67
CA PHE A 101 1.28 1.55 -3.81
C PHE A 101 1.23 0.11 -3.30
N GLY A 102 1.37 -0.88 -4.19
CA GLY A 102 1.41 -2.29 -3.83
C GLY A 102 2.69 -2.71 -3.09
N MET A 103 3.72 -1.87 -3.05
CA MET A 103 4.91 -2.11 -2.24
C MET A 103 4.72 -1.72 -0.77
N TYR A 104 4.06 -0.59 -0.51
CA TYR A 104 4.03 0.03 0.83
C TYR A 104 2.68 -0.04 1.54
N LEU A 105 1.56 -0.11 0.83
CA LEU A 105 0.26 -0.19 1.50
C LEU A 105 -0.05 -1.59 2.05
N PRO A 106 0.20 -2.70 1.32
CA PRO A 106 -0.15 -4.04 1.81
C PRO A 106 0.48 -4.42 3.16
N PRO A 107 1.78 -4.16 3.45
CA PRO A 107 2.32 -4.46 4.78
C PRO A 107 1.71 -3.63 5.91
N LEU A 108 1.16 -2.44 5.60
CA LEU A 108 0.36 -1.70 6.59
C LEU A 108 -0.94 -2.44 6.91
N LEU A 109 -1.66 -2.96 5.91
CA LEU A 109 -2.91 -3.71 6.15
C LEU A 109 -2.64 -4.94 7.03
N GLU A 110 -1.56 -5.66 6.79
CA GLU A 110 -1.15 -6.79 7.65
C GLU A 110 -0.79 -6.35 9.06
N HIS A 111 -0.04 -5.26 9.22
CA HIS A 111 0.25 -4.70 10.54
C HIS A 111 -1.02 -4.30 11.31
N LEU A 112 -2.05 -3.83 10.61
CA LEU A 112 -3.36 -3.48 11.17
C LEU A 112 -4.27 -4.69 11.39
N GLY A 113 -3.86 -5.90 10.99
CA GLY A 113 -4.67 -7.12 11.11
C GLY A 113 -5.85 -7.17 10.14
N LEU A 114 -5.76 -6.48 9.00
CA LEU A 114 -6.79 -6.43 7.96
C LEU A 114 -6.53 -7.40 6.79
N ALA A 115 -5.28 -7.84 6.65
CA ALA A 115 -4.87 -8.71 5.56
C ALA A 115 -3.73 -9.63 6.00
N GLU A 116 -3.46 -10.66 5.22
CA GLU A 116 -2.26 -11.48 5.30
C GLU A 116 -1.44 -11.34 4.02
N LEU A 117 -0.11 -11.31 4.16
CA LEU A 117 0.81 -11.25 3.03
C LEU A 117 1.67 -12.51 2.93
N THR A 118 2.06 -12.84 1.71
CA THR A 118 3.20 -13.73 1.50
C THR A 118 4.51 -12.98 1.71
N HIS A 119 5.53 -13.65 2.25
CA HIS A 119 6.86 -13.07 2.52
C HIS A 119 7.98 -13.81 1.76
N GLU A 120 7.81 -13.91 0.46
CA GLU A 120 8.77 -14.48 -0.47
C GLU A 120 9.78 -13.44 -0.98
N LYS A 121 10.88 -13.91 -1.58
CA LYS A 121 11.89 -13.03 -2.20
C LYS A 121 11.34 -12.16 -3.33
N ARG A 122 10.27 -12.61 -4.00
CA ARG A 122 9.63 -11.92 -5.14
C ARG A 122 8.21 -12.45 -5.35
N ASN A 123 7.41 -11.73 -6.15
CA ASN A 123 6.05 -12.11 -6.54
C ASN A 123 5.10 -12.34 -5.35
N ASN A 124 5.22 -11.48 -4.33
CA ASN A 124 4.34 -11.55 -3.18
C ASN A 124 2.90 -11.21 -3.55
N SER A 125 1.99 -11.71 -2.73
CA SER A 125 0.55 -11.49 -2.83
C SER A 125 -0.04 -11.14 -1.47
N VAL A 126 -1.24 -10.59 -1.47
CA VAL A 126 -2.01 -10.21 -0.28
C VAL A 126 -3.43 -10.74 -0.40
N ARG A 127 -4.05 -11.07 0.73
CA ARG A 127 -5.47 -11.43 0.83
C ARG A 127 -6.09 -10.80 2.08
N ALA A 128 -7.35 -10.41 2.01
CA ALA A 128 -8.08 -9.89 3.18
C ALA A 128 -8.34 -10.98 4.23
N LEU A 129 -8.49 -10.56 5.49
CA LEU A 129 -8.86 -11.41 6.64
C LEU A 129 -10.36 -11.34 6.97
#